data_AF-A0A2G2NIW3-F1
#
_entry.id   AF-A0A2G2NIW3-F1
#
_cell.length_a   1.000
_cell.length_b   1.000
_cell.length_c   1.000
_cell.angle_alpha   90.00
_cell.angle_beta   90.00
_cell.angle_gamma   90.00
#
_symmetry.space_group_name_H-M   'P 1'
#
loop_
_entity.id
_entity.type
_entity.pdbx_description
1 polymer ?
#
loop_
_entity_poly.entity_id
_entity_poly.type
_entity_poly.pdbx_seq_one_letter_code
_entity_poly.pdbx_strand_id
1 'polypeptide(L)'
;MSKSEATSPNRVVGTINAVVEIGFDGCSIDEIAKHAGITYHSARRALEALEAAGWVEELKQEGSNQRLWRPGKKVLGVSFAYQRHCLNRIHSIENEYTEVSGKRVKDEI
;
A
#
# COMPACT_ATOMS: atom_id res chain seq x y z
N MET A 1 -28.74 -11.28 -13.64
CA MET A 1 -27.46 -10.86 -14.24
C MET A 1 -27.09 -9.51 -13.64
N SER A 2 -26.20 -9.50 -12.64
CA SER A 2 -25.75 -8.26 -12.01
C SER A 2 -24.85 -7.53 -13.01
N LYS A 3 -25.24 -6.31 -13.41
CA LYS A 3 -24.38 -5.44 -14.20
C LYS A 3 -23.23 -5.01 -13.29
N SER A 4 -22.03 -5.49 -13.56
CA SER A 4 -20.80 -4.91 -13.03
C SER A 4 -20.77 -3.44 -13.43
N GLU A 5 -21.01 -2.54 -12.48
CA GLU A 5 -20.67 -1.13 -12.62
C GLU A 5 -19.14 -1.05 -12.67
N ALA A 6 -18.59 -1.21 -13.87
CA ALA A 6 -17.21 -0.89 -14.16
C ALA A 6 -17.05 0.64 -14.06
N THR A 7 -17.06 1.14 -12.82
CA THR A 7 -16.56 2.46 -12.50
C THR A 7 -15.09 2.39 -12.84
N SER A 8 -14.66 3.04 -13.92
CA SER A 8 -13.24 3.10 -14.30
C SER A 8 -12.43 3.35 -13.03
N PRO A 9 -11.51 2.46 -12.63
CA PRO A 9 -10.78 2.63 -11.39
C PRO A 9 -10.19 4.04 -11.40
N ASN A 10 -10.40 4.79 -10.32
CA ASN A 10 -9.76 6.10 -10.18
C ASN A 10 -8.27 5.88 -10.47
N ARG A 11 -7.76 6.51 -11.54
CA ARG A 11 -6.46 6.18 -12.13
C ARG A 11 -5.34 6.26 -11.11
N VAL A 12 -5.46 7.17 -10.14
CA VAL A 12 -4.53 7.32 -9.02
C VAL A 12 -4.58 6.10 -8.09
N VAL A 13 -5.78 5.67 -7.70
CA VAL A 13 -6.01 4.48 -6.85
C VAL A 13 -5.55 3.20 -7.56
N GLY A 14 -5.86 3.06 -8.86
CA GLY A 14 -5.39 1.92 -9.64
C GLY A 14 -3.86 1.86 -9.75
N THR A 15 -3.22 3.02 -9.93
CA THR A 15 -1.75 3.13 -10.02
C THR A 15 -1.07 2.77 -8.70
N ILE A 16 -1.55 3.29 -7.56
CA ILE A 16 -0.95 2.95 -6.26
C ILE A 16 -1.14 1.48 -5.91
N ASN A 17 -2.32 0.90 -6.20
CA ASN A 17 -2.55 -0.53 -5.97
C ASN A 17 -1.59 -1.37 -6.80
N ALA A 18 -1.40 -1.04 -8.08
CA ALA A 18 -0.43 -1.74 -8.93
C ALA A 18 0.99 -1.69 -8.37
N VAL A 19 1.46 -0.53 -7.92
CA VAL A 19 2.80 -0.39 -7.33
C VAL A 19 2.95 -1.21 -6.05
N VAL A 20 1.92 -1.23 -5.18
CA VAL A 20 1.95 -1.98 -3.92
C VAL A 20 1.84 -3.49 -4.15
N GLU A 21 1.07 -3.93 -5.14
CA GLU A 21 0.85 -5.34 -5.46
C GLU A 21 2.04 -5.96 -6.21
N ILE A 22 2.71 -5.22 -7.09
CA ILE A 22 3.91 -5.71 -7.79
C ILE A 22 5.08 -5.84 -6.81
N GLY A 23 5.29 -4.85 -5.95
CA GLY A 23 6.17 -4.99 -4.79
C GLY A 23 7.25 -3.91 -4.63
N PHE A 24 8.12 -4.13 -3.65
CA PHE A 24 9.05 -3.14 -3.11
C PHE A 24 10.39 -3.03 -3.85
N ASP A 25 10.70 -4.01 -4.71
CA ASP A 25 11.93 -4.02 -5.52
C ASP A 25 11.86 -3.04 -6.71
N GLY A 26 10.66 -2.52 -7.00
CA GLY A 26 10.41 -1.53 -8.03
C GLY A 26 9.85 -2.14 -9.31
N CYS A 27 9.04 -1.37 -10.02
CA CYS A 27 8.39 -1.76 -11.27
C CYS A 27 8.40 -0.63 -12.30
N SER A 28 8.42 -0.98 -13.57
CA SER A 28 8.40 -0.03 -14.68
C SER A 28 7.00 0.57 -14.88
N ILE A 29 6.93 1.73 -15.53
CA ILE A 29 5.65 2.38 -15.87
C ILE A 29 4.80 1.48 -16.77
N ASP A 30 5.41 0.69 -17.66
CA ASP A 30 4.69 -0.23 -18.55
C ASP A 30 4.01 -1.37 -17.78
N GLU A 31 4.71 -1.95 -16.79
CA GLU A 31 4.15 -2.98 -15.91
C GLU A 31 2.98 -2.42 -15.09
N ILE A 32 3.16 -1.21 -14.53
CA ILE A 32 2.12 -0.52 -13.76
C ILE A 32 0.90 -0.23 -14.63
N ALA A 33 1.11 0.31 -15.84
CA ALA A 33 0.04 0.64 -16.77
C ALA A 33 -0.75 -0.61 -17.19
N LYS A 34 -0.04 -1.71 -17.49
CA LYS A 34 -0.64 -2.99 -17.82
C LYS A 34 -1.44 -3.55 -16.65
N HIS A 35 -0.88 -3.53 -15.45
CA HIS A 35 -1.52 -4.07 -14.24
C HIS A 35 -2.75 -3.27 -13.83
N ALA A 36 -2.67 -1.93 -13.88
CA ALA A 36 -3.78 -1.05 -13.56
C ALA A 36 -4.83 -0.92 -14.68
N GLY A 37 -4.58 -1.49 -15.88
CA GLY A 37 -5.48 -1.38 -17.03
C GLY A 37 -5.63 0.06 -17.56
N ILE A 38 -4.56 0.87 -17.47
CA ILE A 38 -4.54 2.28 -17.89
C ILE A 38 -3.46 2.54 -18.94
N THR A 39 -3.53 3.69 -19.61
CA THR A 39 -2.48 4.08 -20.56
C THR A 39 -1.19 4.46 -19.85
N TYR A 40 -0.05 4.29 -20.52
CA TYR A 40 1.27 4.73 -20.04
C TYR A 40 1.27 6.19 -19.56
N HIS A 41 0.70 7.11 -20.36
CA HIS A 41 0.61 8.52 -19.98
C HIS A 41 -0.25 8.76 -18.73
N SER A 42 -1.31 7.96 -18.56
CA SER A 42 -2.15 8.04 -17.35
C SER A 42 -1.40 7.54 -16.12
N ALA A 43 -0.70 6.41 -16.24
CA ALA A 43 0.15 5.88 -15.18
C ALA A 43 1.24 6.88 -14.79
N ARG A 44 1.93 7.46 -15.77
CA ARG A 44 2.95 8.49 -15.54
C ARG A 44 2.41 9.69 -14.75
N ARG A 45 1.29 10.28 -15.18
CA ARG A 45 0.69 11.41 -14.46
C ARG A 45 0.24 11.05 -13.05
N ALA A 46 -0.26 9.83 -12.85
CA ALA A 46 -0.64 9.34 -11.54
C ALA A 46 0.59 9.13 -10.65
N LEU A 47 1.68 8.57 -11.18
CA LEU A 47 2.94 8.38 -10.46
C LEU A 47 3.56 9.71 -10.03
N GLU A 48 3.61 10.71 -10.92
CA GLU A 48 4.09 12.06 -10.60
C GLU A 48 3.28 12.69 -9.44
N ALA A 49 1.95 12.54 -9.45
CA ALA A 49 1.09 13.02 -8.37
C ALA A 49 1.28 12.25 -7.05
N LEU A 50 1.43 10.92 -7.14
CA LEU A 50 1.65 10.06 -5.97
C LEU A 50 3.03 10.28 -5.35
N GLU A 51 4.04 10.52 -6.16
CA GLU A 51 5.41 10.81 -5.73
C GLU A 51 5.48 12.14 -4.97
N ALA A 52 4.88 13.19 -5.54
CA ALA A 52 4.75 14.49 -4.86
C ALA A 52 4.05 14.38 -3.51
N ALA A 53 3.14 13.41 -3.35
CA ALA A 53 2.44 13.12 -2.11
C ALA A 53 3.14 12.09 -1.19
N GLY A 54 4.30 11.55 -1.61
CA GLY A 54 5.13 10.60 -0.86
C GLY A 54 4.62 9.15 -0.84
N TRP A 55 3.64 8.82 -1.68
CA TRP A 55 3.03 7.48 -1.75
C TRP A 55 3.83 6.49 -2.58
N VAL A 56 4.59 6.97 -3.56
CA VAL A 56 5.53 6.19 -4.37
C VAL A 56 6.86 6.94 -4.46
N GLU A 57 7.92 6.26 -4.87
CA GLU A 57 9.22 6.89 -5.13
C GLU A 57 9.91 6.25 -6.34
N GLU A 58 10.64 7.07 -7.11
CA GLU A 58 11.48 6.61 -8.22
C GLU A 58 12.78 5.99 -7.68
N LEU A 59 13.00 4.72 -8.01
CA LEU A 59 14.26 4.01 -7.84
C LEU A 59 15.15 4.27 -9.06
N LYS A 60 16.30 4.93 -8.80
CA LYS A 60 17.37 5.07 -9.78
C LYS A 60 18.26 3.83 -9.71
N GLN A 61 18.32 3.07 -10.79
CA GLN A 61 19.23 1.93 -10.89
C GLN A 61 20.56 2.39 -11.48
N GLU A 62 21.66 2.18 -10.75
CA GLU A 62 23.00 2.54 -11.25
C GLU A 62 23.31 1.81 -12.56
N GLY A 63 23.77 2.57 -13.57
CA GLY A 63 24.09 2.02 -14.89
C GLY A 63 22.90 1.75 -15.82
N SER A 64 21.66 2.05 -15.39
CA SER A 64 20.46 1.92 -16.22
C SER A 64 19.71 3.25 -16.32
N ASN A 65 19.22 3.56 -17.51
CA ASN A 65 18.28 4.67 -17.72
C ASN A 65 16.83 4.29 -17.39
N GLN A 66 16.59 3.05 -16.95
CA GLN A 66 15.27 2.58 -16.58
C GLN A 66 14.84 3.18 -15.24
N ARG A 67 13.65 3.78 -15.25
CA ARG A 67 13.00 4.31 -14.05
C ARG A 67 12.10 3.24 -13.47
N LEU A 68 12.42 2.82 -12.25
CA LEU A 68 11.59 1.89 -11.50
C LEU A 68 10.83 2.67 -10.42
N TRP A 69 9.64 2.20 -10.07
CA TRP A 69 8.76 2.82 -9.09
C TRP A 69 8.40 1.83 -8.01
N ARG A 70 8.47 2.25 -6.76
CA ARG A 70 8.10 1.41 -5.61
C ARG A 70 7.23 2.18 -4.62
N PRO A 71 6.58 1.49 -3.66
CA PRO A 71 5.89 2.15 -2.57
C PRO A 71 6.81 3.10 -1.81
N GLY A 72 6.34 4.32 -1.58
CA GLY A 72 7.06 5.34 -0.82
C GLY A 72 6.85 5.20 0.69
N LYS A 73 7.60 5.98 1.46
CA LYS A 73 7.59 5.94 2.94
C LYS A 73 6.20 6.15 3.56
N LYS A 74 5.29 6.86 2.87
CA LYS A 74 3.94 7.10 3.39
C LYS A 74 3.11 5.82 3.48
N VAL A 75 3.29 4.88 2.53
CA VAL A 75 2.64 3.56 2.58
C VAL A 75 3.10 2.81 3.83
N LEU A 76 4.41 2.78 4.09
CA LEU A 76 4.97 2.16 5.29
C LEU A 76 4.44 2.81 6.57
N GLY A 77 4.38 4.15 6.60
CA GLY A 77 3.86 4.90 7.74
C GLY A 77 2.41 4.54 8.09
N VAL A 78 1.55 4.35 7.09
CA VAL A 78 0.15 3.91 7.28
C VAL A 78 0.11 2.50 7.85
N SER A 79 0.89 1.57 7.29
CA SER A 79 0.95 0.19 7.77
C SER A 79 1.42 0.10 9.23
N PHE A 80 2.45 0.86 9.60
CA PHE A 80 2.93 0.93 10.99
C PHE A 80 1.90 1.56 11.93
N ALA A 81 1.22 2.62 11.51
CA ALA A 81 0.17 3.24 12.31
C ALA A 81 -1.00 2.28 12.56
N TYR A 82 -1.40 1.52 11.53
CA TYR A 82 -2.44 0.50 11.65
C TYR A 82 -2.01 -0.66 12.55
N GLN A 83 -0.80 -1.18 12.38
CA GLN A 83 -0.25 -2.22 13.26
C GLN A 83 -0.26 -1.77 14.72
N ARG A 84 0.18 -0.53 15.00
CA ARG A 84 0.16 0.05 16.34
C ARG A 84 -1.26 0.18 16.89
N HIS A 85 -2.22 0.59 16.07
CA HIS A 85 -3.62 0.66 16.48
C HIS A 85 -4.16 -0.72 16.88
N CYS A 86 -3.90 -1.75 16.09
CA CYS A 86 -4.30 -3.12 16.38
C CYS A 86 -3.65 -3.64 17.67
N LEU A 87 -2.34 -3.44 17.86
CA LEU A 87 -1.64 -3.84 19.08
C LEU A 87 -2.21 -3.16 20.33
N ASN A 88 -2.46 -1.85 20.26
CA ASN A 88 -3.08 -1.12 21.36
C ASN A 88 -4.47 -1.68 21.69
N ARG A 89 -5.23 -2.10 20.68
CA ARG A 89 -6.56 -2.70 20.87
C ARG A 89 -6.46 -4.06 21.55
N ILE A 90 -5.50 -4.90 21.16
CA ILE A 90 -5.22 -6.18 21.80
C ILE A 90 -4.87 -5.97 23.27
N HIS A 91 -3.89 -5.10 23.57
CA HIS A 91 -3.51 -4.80 24.95
C HIS A 91 -4.67 -4.25 25.79
N SER A 92 -5.55 -3.43 25.20
CA SER A 92 -6.74 -2.94 25.90
C SER A 92 -7.68 -4.07 26.30
N ILE A 93 -7.89 -5.06 25.43
CA ILE A 93 -8.75 -6.22 25.69
C ILE A 93 -8.10 -7.14 26.73
N GLU A 94 -6.79 -7.36 26.63
CA GLU A 94 -6.03 -8.17 27.59
C GLU A 94 -6.05 -7.58 28.99
N ASN A 95 -5.93 -6.26 29.09
CA ASN A 95 -6.03 -5.54 30.37
C ASN A 95 -7.43 -5.68 30.96
N GLU A 96 -8.49 -5.45 30.15
CA GLU A 96 -9.87 -5.62 30.59
C GLU A 96 -10.15 -7.05 31.08
N TYR A 97 -9.68 -8.06 30.33
CA TYR A 97 -9.79 -9.47 30.73
C TYR A 97 -9.06 -9.74 32.07
N THR A 98 -7.87 -9.16 32.25
CA THR A 98 -7.07 -9.34 33.47
C THR A 98 -7.74 -8.67 34.67
N GLU A 99 -8.31 -7.48 34.49
CA GLU A 99 -9.06 -6.77 35.53
C GLU A 99 -10.28 -7.55 36.00
N VAL A 100 -11.04 -8.14 35.07
CA VAL A 100 -12.27 -8.90 35.39
C VAL A 100 -11.98 -10.30 35.93
N SER A 101 -11.00 -11.00 35.36
CA SER A 101 -10.75 -12.43 35.66
C SER A 101 -9.62 -12.69 36.66
N GLY A 102 -8.76 -11.71 36.91
CA GLY A 102 -7.51 -11.86 37.68
C GLY A 102 -6.45 -12.74 36.99
N LYS A 103 -6.69 -13.17 35.74
CA LYS A 103 -5.80 -14.03 34.95
C LYS A 103 -5.30 -13.25 33.73
N ARG A 104 -4.04 -13.46 33.35
CA ARG A 104 -3.54 -12.98 32.07
C ARG A 104 -4.07 -13.85 30.93
N VAL A 105 -4.34 -13.24 29.79
CA VAL A 105 -4.53 -13.99 28.54
C VAL A 105 -3.24 -14.77 28.29
N LYS A 106 -3.34 -16.09 28.17
CA LYS A 106 -2.16 -16.92 27.89
C LYS A 106 -1.82 -16.78 26.42
N ASP A 107 -0.53 -16.57 26.13
CA ASP A 107 0.03 -16.78 24.80
C ASP A 107 -0.01 -18.30 24.52
N GLU A 108 -1.12 -18.80 24.01
CA GLU A 108 -1.14 -20.08 23.29
C GLU A 108 -0.88 -19.76 21.82
N ILE A 109 0.40 -19.64 21.46
CA ILE A 109 0.90 -19.70 20.07
C ILE A 109 1.75 -20.95 19.94
#